data_AF-A0A800GIJ5-F1
#
_entry.id   AF-A0A800GIJ5-F1
#
_cell.length_a   1.000
_cell.length_b   1.000
_cell.length_c   1.000
_cell.angle_alpha   90.00
_cell.angle_beta   90.00
_cell.angle_gamma   90.00
#
_symmetry.space_group_name_H-M   'P 1'
#
loop_
_entity.id
_entity.type
_entity.pdbx_description
1 polymer ?
#
loop_
_entity_poly.entity_id
_entity_poly.type
_entity_poly.pdbx_seq_one_letter_code
_entity_poly.pdbx_strand_id
1 'polypeptide(L)' 'MSESVTLEATKTDTPRIILELFQQFGEHEFYIQKTHDAIPTLWINRELIAAVILFVKQEIKQPYPMLFDLTAIDERVRV' A
#
# COMPACT_ATOMS: atom_id res chain seq x y z
N MET A 1 -11.99 30.35 -18.84
CA MET A 1 -12.18 28.95 -19.29
C MET A 1 -11.66 28.09 -18.15
N SER A 2 -12.59 27.79 -17.24
CA SER A 2 -12.29 27.27 -15.91
C SER A 2 -12.23 25.76 -15.90
N GLU A 3 -11.36 25.26 -15.04
CA GLU A 3 -11.12 23.89 -14.61
C GLU A 3 -12.33 22.97 -14.63
N SER A 4 -12.09 21.71 -15.01
CA SER A 4 -12.54 20.53 -14.27
C SER A 4 -11.90 19.29 -14.89
N VAL A 5 -10.73 18.89 -14.40
CA VAL A 5 -10.25 17.51 -14.56
C VAL A 5 -11.06 16.68 -13.59
N THR A 6 -12.03 15.93 -14.12
CA THR A 6 -12.89 15.04 -13.37
C THR A 6 -12.06 13.93 -12.73
N LEU A 7 -11.78 14.09 -11.43
CA LEU A 7 -11.40 12.99 -10.55
C LEU A 7 -12.61 12.05 -10.43
N GLU A 8 -12.72 11.08 -11.33
CA GLU A 8 -13.62 9.94 -11.12
C GLU A 8 -13.04 9.05 -10.02
N ALA A 9 -13.26 9.49 -8.78
CA ALA A 9 -13.13 8.67 -7.59
C ALA A 9 -14.29 7.66 -7.58
N THR A 10 -14.10 6.51 -8.22
CA THR A 10 -14.93 5.34 -7.96
C THR A 10 -14.66 4.89 -6.53
N LYS A 11 -15.62 5.21 -5.65
CA LYS A 11 -15.71 4.85 -4.24
C LYS A 11 -15.45 3.35 -4.06
N THR A 12 -14.21 3.00 -3.75
CA THR A 12 -13.75 1.62 -3.56
C THR A 12 -13.64 1.39 -2.06
N ASP A 13 -14.26 0.34 -1.56
CA ASP A 13 -14.22 -0.04 -0.14
C ASP A 13 -12.77 -0.31 0.24
N THR A 14 -12.15 0.63 0.96
CA THR A 14 -10.72 0.54 1.31
C THR A 14 -10.50 -0.71 2.17
N PRO A 15 -9.62 -1.64 1.77
CA PRO A 15 -9.37 -2.86 2.54
C PRO A 15 -8.99 -2.52 3.98
N ARG A 16 -9.53 -3.28 4.94
CA ARG A 16 -9.33 -3.03 6.38
C ARG A 16 -7.85 -2.91 6.77
N ILE A 17 -6.99 -3.75 6.19
CA ILE A 17 -5.53 -3.71 6.39
C ILE A 17 -4.93 -2.33 6.09
N ILE A 18 -5.41 -1.64 5.06
CA ILE A 18 -4.91 -0.31 4.70
C ILE A 18 -5.26 0.71 5.79
N LEU A 19 -6.50 0.66 6.30
CA LEU A 19 -6.93 1.55 7.38
C LEU A 19 -6.12 1.31 8.66
N GLU A 20 -5.82 0.05 8.99
CA GLU A 20 -5.00 -0.30 10.16
C GLU A 20 -3.55 0.16 10.00
N LEU A 21 -2.98 0.07 8.79
CA LEU A 21 -1.66 0.62 8.49
C LEU A 21 -1.64 2.15 8.61
N PHE A 22 -2.65 2.84 8.10
CA PHE A 22 -2.75 4.31 8.19
C PHE A 22 -2.92 4.77 9.63
N GLN A 23 -3.68 4.03 10.43
CA GLN A 23 -3.85 4.32 11.85
C GLN A 23 -2.53 4.19 12.63
N GLN A 24 -1.70 3.19 12.28
CA GLN A 24 -0.45 2.90 12.99
C GLN A 24 0.71 3.80 12.57
N PHE A 25 0.86 4.06 11.27
CA PHE A 25 2.04 4.70 10.70
C PHE A 25 1.77 6.08 10.07
N GLY A 26 0.50 6.45 9.89
CA GLY A 26 0.08 7.66 9.21
C GLY A 26 -0.10 7.47 7.69
N GLU A 27 -1.20 7.98 7.14
CA GLU A 27 -1.55 7.82 5.72
C GLU A 27 -0.48 8.38 4.75
N HIS A 28 0.21 9.45 5.14
CA HIS A 28 1.22 10.13 4.31
C HIS A 28 2.47 9.28 4.03
N GLU A 29 2.69 8.21 4.78
CA GLU A 29 3.81 7.27 4.59
C GLU A 29 3.55 6.24 3.48
N PHE A 30 2.34 6.23 2.90
CA PHE A 30 1.92 5.24 1.93
C PHE A 30 1.42 5.89 0.64
N TYR A 31 1.68 5.22 -0.48
CA TYR A 31 1.03 5.51 -1.75
C TYR A 31 0.34 4.25 -2.27
N ILE A 32 -0.99 4.33 -2.46
CA ILE A 32 -1.78 3.21 -3.00
C ILE A 32 -1.58 3.17 -4.52
N GLN A 33 -1.02 2.07 -5.01
CA GLN A 33 -0.90 1.82 -6.44
C GLN A 33 -2.24 1.36 -7.01
N LYS A 34 -2.65 1.98 -8.12
CA LYS A 34 -3.74 1.45 -8.94
C LYS A 34 -3.25 0.19 -9.67
N THR A 35 -3.91 -0.94 -9.39
CA THR A 35 -3.61 -2.24 -9.99
C THR A 35 -4.77 -2.72 -10.87
N HIS A 36 -4.48 -3.54 -11.88
CA HIS A 36 -5.49 -4.11 -12.78
C HIS A 36 -6.10 -5.40 -12.24
N ASP A 37 -5.37 -6.11 -11.36
CA ASP A 37 -5.78 -7.36 -10.71
C ASP A 37 -6.62 -7.16 -9.45
N ALA A 38 -6.90 -5.91 -9.07
CA ALA A 38 -7.55 -5.50 -7.84
C ALA A 38 -6.82 -5.96 -6.55
N ILE A 39 -5.55 -6.34 -6.64
CA ILE A 39 -4.72 -6.66 -5.47
C ILE A 39 -4.22 -5.34 -4.87
N PRO A 40 -4.51 -5.05 -3.59
CA PRO A 40 -4.03 -3.85 -2.94
C PRO A 40 -2.50 -3.84 -2.88
N THR A 41 -1.90 -2.83 -3.50
CA THR A 41 -0.44 -2.65 -3.51
C THR A 41 -0.11 -1.27 -2.94
N LEU A 42 0.75 -1.26 -1.93
CA LEU A 42 1.17 -0.05 -1.22
C LEU A 42 2.66 0.15 -1.44
N TRP A 43 3.03 1.35 -1.89
CA TRP A 43 4.40 1.82 -1.80
C TRP A 43 4.62 2.43 -0.43
N ILE A 44 5.75 2.10 0.19
CA ILE A 44 6.13 2.59 1.52
C ILE A 44 7.54 3.11 1.51
N ASN A 45 7.83 4.02 2.43
CA ASN A 45 9.20 4.49 2.61
C ASN A 45 10.11 3.35 3.10
N ARG A 46 11.36 3.32 2.61
CA ARG A 46 12.33 2.26 2.89
C ARG A 46 12.57 2.09 4.39
N GLU A 47 12.64 3.19 5.13
CA GLU A 47 12.90 3.16 6.57
C GLU A 47 11.78 2.47 7.36
N LEU A 48 10.57 2.38 6.80
CA LEU A 48 9.40 1.77 7.44
C LEU A 48 9.20 0.29 7.11
N ILE A 49 9.90 -0.26 6.11
CA ILE A 49 9.66 -1.64 5.62
C ILE A 49 9.69 -2.66 6.77
N ALA A 50 10.73 -2.63 7.60
CA ALA A 50 10.87 -3.59 8.69
C ALA A 50 9.76 -3.44 9.75
N ALA A 51 9.40 -2.20 10.09
CA ALA A 51 8.35 -1.91 11.07
C ALA A 51 6.97 -2.36 10.57
N VAL A 52 6.66 -2.08 9.30
CA VAL A 52 5.41 -2.51 8.66
C VAL A 52 5.32 -4.04 8.62
N ILE A 53 6.38 -4.74 8.21
CA ILE A 53 6.41 -6.21 8.17
C ILE A 53 6.20 -6.82 9.57
N LEU A 54 6.84 -6.28 10.60
CA LEU A 54 6.65 -6.74 11.97
C LEU A 54 5.22 -6.51 12.46
N PHE A 55 4.67 -5.32 12.20
CA PHE A 55 3.30 -4.97 12.58
C PHE A 55 2.27 -5.91 11.95
N VAL A 56 2.33 -6.13 10.62
CA VAL A 56 1.36 -7.01 9.94
C VAL A 56 1.52 -8.48 10.35
N LYS A 57 2.72 -8.88 10.79
CA LYS A 57 2.99 -10.24 11.24
C LYS A 57 2.53 -10.51 12.68
N GLN A 58 2.53 -9.52 13.56
CA GLN A 58 2.42 -9.74 15.00
C GLN A 58 1.37 -8.88 15.72
N GLU A 59 1.20 -7.62 15.32
CA GLU A 59 0.48 -6.62 16.11
C GLU A 59 -0.93 -6.34 15.59
N ILE A 60 -1.17 -6.58 14.30
CA ILE A 60 -2.46 -6.36 13.67
C ILE A 60 -3.53 -7.36 14.16
N LYS A 61 -4.80 -6.97 14.12
CA LYS A 61 -5.93 -7.79 14.60
C LYS A 61 -6.04 -9.15 13.90
N GLN A 62 -5.68 -9.21 12.61
CA GLN A 62 -5.66 -10.44 11.82
C GLN A 62 -4.26 -10.62 11.22
N PRO A 63 -3.33 -11.25 11.95
CA PRO A 63 -1.94 -11.33 11.53
C PRO A 63 -1.73 -12.10 10.23
N TYR A 64 -0.67 -11.73 9.50
CA TYR A 64 -0.17 -12.40 8.30
C TYR A 64 1.06 -13.25 8.68
N PRO A 65 0.91 -14.53 9.05
CA PRO A 65 2.00 -15.32 9.63
C PRO A 65 3.05 -15.77 8.59
N MET A 66 2.71 -15.72 7.30
CA MET A 66 3.54 -16.23 6.21
C MET A 66 3.83 -15.11 5.21
N LEU A 67 5.11 -14.94 4.90
CA LEU A 67 5.54 -14.19 3.73
C LEU A 67 5.38 -15.09 2.50
N PHE A 68 4.50 -14.71 1.58
CA PHE A 68 4.22 -15.52 0.39
C PHE A 68 5.42 -15.58 -0.56
N ASP A 69 5.97 -14.41 -0.89
CA ASP A 69 7.11 -14.27 -1.79
C ASP A 69 7.87 -12.96 -1.51
N LEU A 70 9.12 -12.87 -1.95
CA LEU A 70 9.93 -11.66 -1.94
C LEU A 70 10.65 -11.50 -3.28
N THR A 71 10.33 -10.43 -3.99
CA THR A 71 10.91 -10.11 -5.29
C THR A 71 11.57 -8.75 -5.28
N ALA A 72 12.52 -8.56 -6.20
CA ALA A 72 13.17 -7.29 -6.47
C ALA A 72 13.18 -7.06 -7.98
N ILE A 73 12.93 -5.82 -8.41
CA ILE A 73 12.92 -5.43 -9.82
C ILE A 73 14.03 -4.40 -10.03
N ASP A 74 14.88 -4.64 -11.03
CA ASP A 74 15.87 -3.67 -11.47
C ASP A 74 15.30 -2.78 -12.58
N GLU A 75 15.10 -1.51 -12.25
CA GLU A 75 14.43 -0.55 -13.13
C GLU A 75 15.38 0.25 -14.03
N ARG A 76 16.70 0.00 -13.98
CA ARG A 76 17.71 0.79 -14.70
C ARG A 76 17.57 0.78 -16.22
N VAL A 77 16.89 -0.22 -16.78
CA VAL A 77 16.70 -0.42 -18.23
C VAL A 77 15.32 0.02 -18.72
N ARG A 78 14.55 0.78 -17.93
CA ARG A 78 13.31 1.40 -18.43
C ARG A 78 13.65 2.40 -19.55
N VAL A 79 13.24 2.07 -20.78
CA VAL A 79 13.37 2.89 -21.99
C VAL A 79 12.13 3.75 -22.20
#